data_AF-A0A960XA71-F1
#
_entry.id   AF-A0A960XA71-F1
#
_cell.length_a   1.000
_cell.length_b   1.000
_cell.length_c   1.000
_cell.angle_alpha   90.00
_cell.angle_beta   90.00
_cell.angle_gamma   90.00
#
_symmetry.space_group_name_H-M   'P 1'
#
loop_
_entity.id
_entity.type
_entity.pdbx_description
1 polymer ?
#
loop_
_entity_poly.entity_id
_entity_poly.type
_entity_poly.pdbx_seq_one_letter_code
_entity_poly.pdbx_strand_id
1 'polypeptide(L)'
;MATKVKKDMTIESILGMFPNKAQKLSQEITNAGLHCVGCGAATWETLEQGMQGHGKTPEQVDHLVDRLNKLLDEPVDITTITLTAKAAQKFVALAEEDGKAGWGLRFDEQMAGCSGFEYILDFSEKAEADDEVFVSQGIEIHVNKKKLSRLIGAEIDYLEGLHSTGFKISNPNARASCGCGSSHGY
;
A
#
# COMPACT_ATOMS: atom_id res chain seq x y z
N MET A 1 9.55 -20.25 10.94
CA MET A 1 9.23 -19.14 11.87
C MET A 1 8.98 -17.93 11.00
N ALA A 2 7.86 -17.22 11.17
CA ALA A 2 7.63 -15.97 10.45
C ALA A 2 8.73 -14.99 10.86
N THR A 3 9.46 -14.45 9.88
CA THR A 3 10.53 -13.50 10.16
C THR A 3 9.90 -12.22 10.69
N LYS A 4 10.38 -11.73 11.84
CA LYS A 4 9.88 -10.51 12.50
C LYS A 4 10.82 -9.34 12.23
N VAL A 5 10.26 -8.14 12.21
CA VAL A 5 11.03 -6.89 12.27
C VAL A 5 11.74 -6.81 13.62
N LYS A 6 13.00 -6.44 13.59
CA LYS A 6 13.83 -6.17 14.76
C LYS A 6 14.43 -4.78 14.65
N LYS A 7 14.73 -4.18 15.80
CA LYS A 7 15.23 -2.80 15.91
C LYS A 7 16.64 -2.59 15.32
N ASP A 8 17.42 -3.67 15.20
CA ASP A 8 18.76 -3.71 14.59
C ASP A 8 18.72 -3.88 13.06
N MET A 9 17.54 -3.96 12.45
CA MET A 9 17.39 -4.01 11.00
C MET A 9 17.39 -2.61 10.40
N THR A 10 17.92 -2.46 9.18
CA THR A 10 17.79 -1.24 8.39
C THR A 10 16.39 -1.14 7.78
N ILE A 11 15.91 0.08 7.50
CA ILE A 11 14.61 0.31 6.84
C ILE A 11 14.58 -0.40 5.48
N GLU A 12 15.66 -0.33 4.71
CA GLU A 12 15.80 -1.04 3.43
C GLU A 12 15.63 -2.56 3.59
N SER A 13 16.28 -3.16 4.59
CA SER A 13 16.14 -4.60 4.87
C SER A 13 14.70 -4.95 5.22
N ILE A 14 14.03 -4.15 6.05
CA ILE A 14 12.63 -4.36 6.43
C ILE A 14 11.74 -4.32 5.18
N LEU A 15 11.84 -3.26 4.36
CA LEU A 15 11.00 -3.10 3.18
C LEU A 15 11.26 -4.17 2.12
N GLY A 16 12.53 -4.56 1.93
CA GLY A 16 12.91 -5.62 0.99
C GLY A 16 12.48 -7.02 1.44
N MET A 17 12.41 -7.28 2.75
CA MET A 17 11.96 -8.57 3.29
C MET A 17 10.44 -8.76 3.22
N PHE A 18 9.68 -7.67 3.15
CA PHE A 18 8.21 -7.70 3.14
C PHE A 18 7.65 -6.85 2.00
N PRO A 19 7.95 -7.16 0.72
CA PRO A 19 7.60 -6.31 -0.43
C PRO A 19 6.09 -6.05 -0.54
N ASN A 20 5.29 -7.07 -0.23
CA ASN A 20 3.82 -7.04 -0.23
C ASN A 20 3.19 -6.27 0.94
N LYS A 21 3.99 -5.88 1.96
CA LYS A 21 3.58 -4.96 3.03
C LYS A 21 4.45 -3.70 3.10
N ALA A 22 5.40 -3.54 2.17
CA ALA A 22 6.39 -2.47 2.18
C ALA A 22 5.74 -1.08 2.22
N GLN A 23 4.63 -0.88 1.51
CA GLN A 23 3.91 0.38 1.54
C GLN A 23 3.36 0.72 2.92
N LYS A 24 2.68 -0.22 3.60
CA LYS A 24 2.13 -0.02 4.96
C LYS A 24 3.26 0.19 5.98
N LEU A 25 4.33 -0.60 5.87
CA LEU A 25 5.50 -0.47 6.74
C LEU A 25 6.19 0.89 6.56
N SER A 26 6.39 1.32 5.32
CA SER A 26 6.99 2.63 5.01
C SER A 26 6.15 3.79 5.55
N GLN A 27 4.82 3.68 5.47
CA GLN A 27 3.92 4.68 6.05
C GLN A 27 4.04 4.74 7.57
N GLU A 28 4.05 3.60 8.27
CA GLU A 28 4.19 3.58 9.72
C GLU A 28 5.55 4.09 10.21
N ILE A 29 6.62 3.77 9.47
CA ILE A 29 7.97 4.31 9.72
C ILE A 29 7.96 5.83 9.55
N THR A 30 7.36 6.34 8.47
CA THR A 30 7.20 7.77 8.22
C THR A 30 6.39 8.45 9.33
N ASN A 31 5.29 7.83 9.77
CA ASN A 31 4.46 8.31 10.88
C ASN A 31 5.22 8.38 12.22
N ALA A 32 6.27 7.58 12.40
CA ALA A 32 7.14 7.64 13.58
C ALA A 32 8.12 8.83 13.55
N GLY A 33 8.12 9.62 12.47
CA GLY A 33 9.01 10.76 12.25
C GLY A 33 10.28 10.40 11.50
N LEU A 34 10.38 9.17 10.99
CA LEU A 34 11.49 8.72 10.14
C LEU A 34 11.13 9.00 8.69
N HIS A 35 11.36 10.23 8.23
CA HIS A 35 11.08 10.62 6.86
C HIS A 35 12.26 10.27 5.94
N CYS A 36 12.03 9.39 4.97
CA CYS A 36 12.98 9.09 3.89
C CYS A 36 13.02 10.20 2.83
N VAL A 37 13.20 11.47 3.20
CA VAL A 37 13.39 12.55 2.21
C VAL A 37 14.84 12.50 1.73
N GLY A 38 15.11 11.71 0.68
CA GLY A 38 16.21 11.95 -0.27
C GLY A 38 17.66 12.02 0.24
N CYS A 39 18.02 11.59 1.45
CA CYS A 39 19.36 11.86 1.98
C CYS A 39 20.46 10.82 1.69
N GLY A 40 20.18 9.64 1.13
CA GLY A 40 21.23 8.60 1.02
C GLY A 40 21.87 8.21 2.37
N ALA A 41 21.26 8.63 3.49
CA ALA A 41 21.74 8.42 4.86
C ALA A 41 21.09 7.20 5.53
N ALA A 42 19.84 6.88 5.17
CA ALA A 42 19.05 5.83 5.82
C ALA A 42 19.33 4.39 5.34
N THR A 43 20.25 4.18 4.41
CA THR A 43 20.61 2.81 3.94
C THR A 43 21.53 2.08 4.92
N TRP A 44 22.20 2.81 5.82
CA TRP A 44 23.25 2.26 6.67
C TRP A 44 22.89 2.23 8.16
N GLU A 45 21.90 3.03 8.58
CA GLU A 45 21.46 3.13 9.96
C GLU A 45 20.32 2.15 10.26
N THR A 46 20.39 1.51 11.43
CA THR A 46 19.30 0.67 11.93
C THR A 46 18.09 1.51 12.34
N LEU A 47 16.92 0.87 12.43
CA LEU A 47 15.70 1.51 12.91
C LEU A 47 15.90 2.16 14.28
N GLU A 48 16.59 1.48 15.20
CA GLU A 48 16.92 2.01 16.53
C GLU A 48 17.82 3.25 16.45
N GLN A 49 18.90 3.18 15.66
CA GLN A 49 19.84 4.31 15.50
C GLN A 49 19.15 5.54 14.90
N GLY A 50 18.36 5.35 13.84
CA GLY A 50 17.62 6.46 13.22
C GLY A 50 16.63 7.12 14.18
N MET A 51 15.90 6.31 14.97
CA MET A 51 14.94 6.85 15.94
C MET A 51 15.62 7.58 17.10
N GLN A 52 16.68 7.00 17.67
CA GLN A 52 17.41 7.65 18.77
C GLN A 52 18.12 8.92 18.30
N GLY A 53 18.62 8.95 17.06
CA GLY A 53 19.15 10.17 16.43
C GLY A 53 18.13 11.31 16.33
N HIS A 54 16.83 10.97 16.28
CA HIS A 54 15.71 11.91 16.33
C HIS A 54 15.13 12.10 17.75
N GLY A 55 15.89 11.75 18.79
CA GLY A 55 15.52 11.97 20.20
C GLY A 55 14.43 11.05 20.73
N LYS A 56 14.16 9.92 20.06
CA LYS A 56 13.22 8.91 20.55
C LYS A 56 13.85 8.05 21.64
N THR A 57 13.05 7.67 22.64
CA THR A 57 13.49 6.77 23.72
C THR A 57 13.50 5.30 23.26
N PRO A 58 14.24 4.41 23.93
CA PRO A 58 14.20 2.97 23.63
C PRO A 58 12.78 2.38 23.64
N GLU A 59 11.93 2.83 24.57
CA GLU A 59 10.54 2.39 24.65
C GLU A 59 9.74 2.80 23.40
N GLN A 60 10.00 4.01 22.87
CA GLN A 60 9.37 4.46 21.62
C GLN A 60 9.84 3.65 20.41
N VAL A 61 11.09 3.17 20.41
CA VAL A 61 11.60 2.25 19.39
C VAL A 61 10.87 0.91 19.46
N ASP A 62 10.77 0.33 20.66
CA ASP A 62 10.08 -0.95 20.87
C ASP A 62 8.61 -0.86 20.45
N HIS A 63 7.93 0.24 20.80
CA HIS A 63 6.55 0.49 20.35
C HIS A 63 6.41 0.57 18.83
N LEU A 64 7.38 1.12 18.09
CA LEU A 64 7.35 1.09 16.63
C LEU A 64 7.52 -0.34 16.10
N VAL A 65 8.50 -1.08 16.62
CA VAL A 65 8.75 -2.48 16.22
C VAL A 65 7.53 -3.36 16.46
N ASP A 66 6.84 -3.18 17.58
CA ASP A 66 5.59 -3.89 17.88
C ASP A 66 4.49 -3.56 16.86
N ARG A 67 4.33 -2.29 16.50
CA ARG A 67 3.36 -1.88 15.47
C ARG A 67 3.69 -2.47 14.10
N LEU A 68 4.96 -2.42 13.69
CA LEU A 68 5.40 -3.00 12.41
C LEU A 68 5.14 -4.50 12.36
N ASN A 69 5.47 -5.24 13.42
CA ASN A 69 5.20 -6.68 13.50
C ASN A 69 3.69 -6.98 13.54
N LYS A 70 2.89 -6.16 14.23
CA LYS A 70 1.44 -6.30 14.22
C LYS A 70 0.88 -6.14 12.80
N LEU A 71 1.35 -5.15 12.03
CA LEU A 71 0.98 -5.01 10.62
C LEU A 71 1.38 -6.22 9.78
N LEU A 72 2.52 -6.85 10.08
CA LEU A 72 2.94 -8.08 9.39
C LEU A 72 2.05 -9.28 9.71
N ASP A 73 1.52 -9.35 10.92
CA ASP A 73 0.64 -10.43 11.37
C ASP A 73 -0.84 -10.20 10.98
N GLU A 74 -1.21 -9.00 10.50
CA GLU A 74 -2.57 -8.73 10.04
C GLU A 74 -2.96 -9.68 8.90
N PRO A 75 -4.09 -10.42 9.04
CA PRO A 75 -4.57 -11.32 8.01
C PRO A 75 -5.00 -10.52 6.79
N VAL A 76 -4.57 -10.98 5.62
CA VAL A 76 -5.03 -10.45 4.34
C VAL A 76 -6.12 -11.37 3.83
N ASP A 77 -7.30 -10.82 3.55
CA ASP A 77 -8.36 -11.57 2.91
C ASP A 77 -8.05 -11.72 1.41
N ILE A 78 -7.54 -12.89 1.04
CA ILE A 78 -7.16 -13.24 -0.34
C ILE A 78 -8.36 -13.61 -1.23
N THR A 79 -9.59 -13.41 -0.76
CA THR A 79 -10.82 -13.73 -1.50
C THR A 79 -11.59 -12.49 -1.95
N THR A 80 -11.09 -11.30 -1.63
CA THR A 80 -11.76 -10.04 -1.94
C THR A 80 -10.76 -8.93 -2.31
N ILE A 81 -11.26 -7.77 -2.71
CA ILE A 81 -10.50 -6.54 -2.92
C ILE A 81 -11.19 -5.46 -2.11
N THR A 82 -10.42 -4.68 -1.35
CA THR A 82 -10.97 -3.74 -0.37
C THR A 82 -10.49 -2.32 -0.59
N LEU A 83 -11.31 -1.37 -0.12
CA LEU A 83 -10.93 0.03 0.09
C LEU A 83 -10.86 0.33 1.58
N THR A 84 -9.85 1.11 1.98
CA THR A 84 -9.90 1.77 3.29
C THR A 84 -11.04 2.80 3.31
N ALA A 85 -11.51 3.17 4.51
CA ALA A 85 -12.54 4.18 4.67
C ALA A 85 -12.13 5.52 4.02
N LYS A 86 -10.84 5.88 4.11
CA LYS A 86 -10.30 7.11 3.52
C LYS A 86 -10.27 7.05 2.00
N ALA A 87 -9.86 5.93 1.42
CA ALA A 87 -9.90 5.74 -0.03
C ALA A 87 -11.33 5.79 -0.58
N ALA A 88 -12.28 5.15 0.11
CA ALA A 88 -13.68 5.18 -0.27
C ALA A 88 -14.26 6.61 -0.25
N GLN A 89 -14.02 7.36 0.85
CA GLN A 89 -14.44 8.76 0.95
C GLN A 89 -13.85 9.61 -0.17
N LYS A 90 -12.55 9.46 -0.45
CA LYS A 90 -11.91 10.23 -1.51
C LYS A 90 -12.41 9.85 -2.90
N PHE A 91 -12.61 8.56 -3.16
CA PHE A 91 -13.14 8.08 -4.43
C PHE A 91 -14.53 8.66 -4.71
N VAL A 92 -15.43 8.63 -3.70
CA VAL A 92 -16.78 9.21 -3.83
C VAL A 92 -16.71 10.71 -4.11
N ALA A 93 -15.89 11.45 -3.37
CA ALA A 93 -15.72 12.89 -3.61
C ALA A 93 -15.22 13.20 -5.03
N LEU A 94 -14.22 12.45 -5.51
CA LEU A 94 -13.72 12.61 -6.88
C LEU A 94 -14.78 12.24 -7.92
N ALA A 95 -15.59 11.19 -7.68
CA ALA A 95 -16.68 10.79 -8.57
C ALA A 95 -17.75 11.88 -8.67
N GLU A 96 -18.10 12.52 -7.55
CA GLU A 96 -19.06 13.63 -7.52
C GLU A 96 -18.56 14.85 -8.31
N GLU A 97 -17.30 15.23 -8.13
CA GLU A 97 -16.65 16.33 -8.86
C GLU A 97 -16.67 16.09 -10.39
N ASP A 98 -16.51 14.83 -10.80
CA ASP A 98 -16.44 14.41 -12.20
C ASP A 98 -17.81 14.13 -12.85
N GLY A 99 -18.91 14.36 -12.12
CA GLY A 99 -20.28 14.09 -12.57
C GLY A 99 -20.62 12.59 -12.70
N LYS A 100 -19.88 11.73 -11.99
CA LYS A 100 -19.97 10.25 -12.01
C LYS A 100 -20.45 9.72 -10.65
N ALA A 101 -21.26 10.49 -9.93
CA ALA A 101 -21.81 10.10 -8.65
C ALA A 101 -22.53 8.74 -8.75
N GLY A 102 -22.20 7.82 -7.86
CA GLY A 102 -22.77 6.46 -7.82
C GLY A 102 -22.09 5.44 -8.75
N TRP A 103 -21.04 5.82 -9.49
CA TRP A 103 -20.24 4.86 -10.26
C TRP A 103 -19.36 4.01 -9.33
N GLY A 104 -19.08 2.78 -9.76
CA GLY A 104 -18.12 1.88 -9.12
C GLY A 104 -16.67 2.20 -9.50
N LEU A 105 -15.74 1.53 -8.84
CA LEU A 105 -14.31 1.60 -9.10
C LEU A 105 -13.89 0.50 -10.09
N ARG A 106 -13.31 0.86 -11.23
CA ARG A 106 -12.54 -0.07 -12.07
C ARG A 106 -11.15 -0.23 -11.45
N PHE A 107 -10.77 -1.44 -11.09
CA PHE A 107 -9.41 -1.75 -10.67
C PHE A 107 -8.74 -2.68 -11.67
N ASP A 108 -7.67 -2.18 -12.29
CA ASP A 108 -6.95 -2.87 -13.34
C ASP A 108 -5.43 -2.71 -13.17
N GLU A 109 -4.67 -3.35 -14.05
CA GLU A 109 -3.24 -3.16 -14.23
C GLU A 109 -2.87 -3.11 -15.71
N GLN A 110 -1.81 -2.38 -16.01
CA GLN A 110 -1.21 -2.29 -17.33
C GLN A 110 0.30 -2.47 -17.26
N MET A 111 0.89 -2.88 -18.38
CA MET A 111 2.34 -3.03 -18.47
C MET A 111 3.00 -1.64 -18.53
N ALA A 112 3.94 -1.39 -17.64
CA ALA A 112 4.68 -0.13 -17.52
C ALA A 112 6.21 -0.39 -17.54
N GLY A 113 6.91 0.24 -18.49
CA GLY A 113 8.36 0.07 -18.66
C GLY A 113 8.78 -1.33 -19.15
N CYS A 114 10.08 -1.65 -19.04
CA CYS A 114 10.63 -2.91 -19.58
C CYS A 114 10.27 -4.17 -18.77
N SER A 115 9.77 -4.06 -17.54
CA SER A 115 9.52 -5.22 -16.66
C SER A 115 8.48 -5.00 -15.55
N GLY A 116 7.71 -3.91 -15.58
CA GLY A 116 6.80 -3.54 -14.49
C GLY A 116 5.33 -3.53 -14.87
N PHE A 117 4.47 -3.56 -13.86
CA PHE A 117 3.04 -3.30 -13.95
C PHE A 117 2.70 -2.04 -13.15
N GLU A 118 1.75 -1.27 -13.66
CA GLU A 118 1.15 -0.13 -13.01
C GLU A 118 -0.33 -0.40 -12.77
N TYR A 119 -0.81 -0.10 -11.57
CA TYR A 119 -2.23 -0.22 -11.24
C TYR A 119 -3.01 0.96 -11.80
N ILE A 120 -4.20 0.68 -12.33
CA ILE A 120 -5.11 1.65 -12.89
C ILE A 120 -6.38 1.65 -12.04
N LEU A 121 -6.78 2.84 -11.61
CA LEU A 121 -8.02 3.12 -10.91
C LEU A 121 -8.83 4.08 -11.78
N ASP A 122 -10.03 3.68 -12.15
CA ASP A 122 -10.92 4.49 -12.98
C ASP A 122 -12.37 4.39 -12.50
N PHE A 123 -13.24 5.26 -12.98
CA PHE A 123 -14.66 5.20 -12.70
C PHE A 123 -15.35 4.21 -13.65
N SER A 124 -16.30 3.45 -13.14
CA SER A 124 -17.05 2.46 -13.91
C SER A 124 -18.54 2.56 -13.62
N GLU A 125 -19.33 2.93 -14.62
CA GLU A 125 -20.79 3.05 -14.46
C GLU A 125 -21.44 1.70 -14.13
N LYS A 126 -20.98 0.62 -14.78
CA LYS A 126 -21.50 -0.74 -14.63
C LYS A 126 -20.40 -1.76 -14.88
N ALA A 127 -20.52 -2.92 -14.22
CA ALA A 127 -19.67 -4.07 -14.49
C ALA A 127 -19.86 -4.59 -15.93
N GLU A 128 -18.76 -4.99 -16.56
CA GLU A 128 -18.75 -5.69 -17.83
C GLU A 128 -19.04 -7.19 -17.63
N ALA A 129 -19.42 -7.91 -18.70
CA ALA A 129 -19.77 -9.34 -18.61
C ALA A 129 -18.61 -10.22 -18.10
N ASP A 130 -17.37 -9.83 -18.41
CA ASP A 130 -16.15 -10.54 -18.03
C ASP A 130 -15.54 -10.04 -16.71
N ASP A 131 -16.27 -9.21 -15.96
CA ASP A 131 -15.82 -8.73 -14.66
C ASP A 131 -16.22 -9.64 -13.52
N GLU A 132 -15.38 -9.66 -12.51
CA GLU A 132 -15.73 -10.02 -11.15
C GLU A 132 -16.04 -8.74 -10.37
N VAL A 133 -17.10 -8.78 -9.56
CA VAL A 133 -17.57 -7.62 -8.80
C VAL A 133 -17.37 -7.85 -7.32
N PHE A 134 -16.64 -6.95 -6.67
CA PHE A 134 -16.51 -6.89 -5.21
C PHE A 134 -17.28 -5.70 -4.67
N VAL A 135 -17.67 -5.74 -3.40
CA VAL A 135 -18.28 -4.59 -2.72
C VAL A 135 -17.46 -4.28 -1.47
N SER A 136 -16.99 -3.04 -1.38
CA SER A 136 -16.26 -2.57 -0.21
C SER A 136 -16.64 -1.13 0.10
N GLN A 137 -16.92 -0.83 1.38
CA GLN A 137 -17.36 0.51 1.81
C GLN A 137 -18.58 1.04 1.03
N GLY A 138 -19.44 0.15 0.53
CA GLY A 138 -20.61 0.51 -0.29
C GLY A 138 -20.29 0.87 -1.74
N ILE A 139 -19.06 0.68 -2.20
CA ILE A 139 -18.62 0.93 -3.59
C ILE A 139 -18.42 -0.42 -4.28
N GLU A 140 -18.98 -0.56 -5.48
CA GLU A 140 -18.70 -1.71 -6.36
C GLU A 140 -17.29 -1.58 -6.95
N ILE A 141 -16.52 -2.67 -6.95
CA ILE A 141 -15.19 -2.74 -7.55
C ILE A 141 -15.26 -3.74 -8.70
N HIS A 142 -15.01 -3.28 -9.92
CA HIS A 142 -15.05 -4.08 -11.13
C HIS A 142 -13.64 -4.47 -11.54
N VAL A 143 -13.40 -5.77 -11.67
CA VAL A 143 -12.08 -6.32 -12.03
C VAL A 143 -12.22 -7.35 -13.13
N ASN A 144 -11.43 -7.21 -14.19
CA ASN A 144 -11.46 -8.18 -15.27
C ASN A 144 -11.00 -9.57 -14.79
N LYS A 145 -11.83 -10.61 -14.98
CA LYS A 145 -11.55 -11.99 -14.53
C LYS A 145 -10.21 -12.55 -15.01
N LYS A 146 -9.71 -12.11 -16.17
CA LYS A 146 -8.40 -12.56 -16.72
C LYS A 146 -7.21 -12.07 -15.88
N LYS A 147 -7.37 -10.98 -15.13
CA LYS A 147 -6.33 -10.36 -14.31
C LYS A 147 -6.55 -10.58 -12.81
N LEU A 148 -7.73 -11.10 -12.43
CA LEU A 148 -8.15 -11.29 -11.05
C LEU A 148 -7.13 -12.02 -10.17
N SER A 149 -6.50 -13.09 -10.67
CA SER A 149 -5.49 -13.85 -9.92
C SER A 149 -4.28 -13.02 -9.45
N ARG A 150 -4.00 -11.90 -10.11
CA ARG A 150 -2.93 -10.97 -9.73
C ARG A 150 -3.42 -9.85 -8.82
N LEU A 151 -4.70 -9.49 -8.88
CA LEU A 151 -5.28 -8.34 -8.19
C LEU A 151 -6.03 -8.73 -6.89
N ILE A 152 -6.43 -9.99 -6.74
CA ILE A 152 -7.20 -10.48 -5.59
C ILE A 152 -6.42 -10.34 -4.28
N GLY A 153 -7.08 -9.91 -3.21
CA GLY A 153 -6.47 -9.63 -1.92
C GLY A 153 -5.82 -8.25 -1.82
N ALA A 154 -5.89 -7.42 -2.87
CA ALA A 154 -5.39 -6.06 -2.82
C ALA A 154 -6.25 -5.18 -1.92
N GLU A 155 -5.58 -4.31 -1.17
CA GLU A 155 -6.19 -3.22 -0.40
C GLU A 155 -5.80 -1.89 -1.04
N ILE A 156 -6.80 -1.05 -1.30
CA ILE A 156 -6.66 0.27 -1.90
C ILE A 156 -6.84 1.33 -0.80
N ASP A 157 -5.80 2.12 -0.57
CA ASP A 157 -5.79 3.21 0.39
C ASP A 157 -5.60 4.56 -0.32
N TYR A 158 -5.85 5.66 0.39
CA TYR A 158 -5.59 7.02 -0.07
C TYR A 158 -4.75 7.78 0.95
N LEU A 159 -3.51 8.09 0.57
CA LEU A 159 -2.61 8.88 1.40
C LEU A 159 -2.80 10.37 1.10
N GLU A 160 -2.79 11.17 2.16
CA GLU A 160 -2.76 12.63 2.10
C GLU A 160 -1.66 13.06 3.05
N GLY A 161 -0.64 13.70 2.51
CA GLY A 161 0.50 14.15 3.29
C GLY A 161 1.36 15.13 2.53
N LEU A 162 2.27 15.79 3.24
CA LEU A 162 3.18 16.80 2.68
C LEU A 162 4.07 16.27 1.54
N HIS A 163 4.35 14.96 1.52
CA HIS A 163 5.30 14.35 0.60
C HIS A 163 4.66 13.43 -0.46
N SER A 164 3.46 12.89 -0.19
CA SER A 164 2.77 12.02 -1.14
C SER A 164 1.27 12.12 -0.91
N THR A 165 0.54 12.43 -1.97
CA THR A 165 -0.91 12.42 -2.01
C THR A 165 -1.36 11.57 -3.18
N GLY A 166 -2.27 10.65 -2.94
CA GLY A 166 -2.78 9.76 -3.99
C GLY A 166 -3.21 8.40 -3.49
N PHE A 167 -3.83 7.65 -4.40
CA PHE A 167 -4.19 6.26 -4.16
C PHE A 167 -2.96 5.38 -4.11
N LYS A 168 -3.05 4.35 -3.28
CA LYS A 168 -1.94 3.55 -2.80
C LYS A 168 -2.42 2.11 -2.65
N ILE A 169 -1.76 1.17 -3.31
CA ILE A 169 -2.26 -0.21 -3.43
C ILE A 169 -1.29 -1.15 -2.73
N SER A 170 -1.79 -1.87 -1.74
CA SER A 170 -1.08 -2.98 -1.10
C SER A 170 -1.60 -4.29 -1.66
N ASN A 171 -0.79 -4.99 -2.45
CA ASN A 171 -1.18 -6.24 -3.09
C ASN A 171 -0.33 -7.42 -2.58
N PRO A 172 -0.93 -8.45 -1.93
CA PRO A 172 -0.20 -9.62 -1.43
C PRO A 172 0.50 -10.41 -2.53
N ASN A 173 0.04 -10.32 -3.78
CA ASN A 173 0.59 -11.05 -4.92
C ASN A 173 1.77 -10.34 -5.58
N ALA A 174 1.99 -9.04 -5.30
CA ALA A 174 3.12 -8.29 -5.84
C ALA A 174 4.42 -8.73 -5.17
N ARG A 175 5.42 -9.11 -5.98
CA ARG A 175 6.72 -9.63 -5.51
C ARG A 175 7.82 -8.58 -5.49
N ALA A 176 7.64 -7.46 -6.19
CA ALA A 176 8.54 -6.33 -6.16
C ALA A 176 7.74 -5.02 -6.15
N SER A 177 8.16 -4.04 -5.34
CA SER A 177 7.69 -2.66 -5.38
C SER A 177 8.89 -1.76 -5.63
N CYS A 178 8.89 -0.98 -6.71
CA CYS A 178 9.95 0.01 -6.90
C CYS A 178 9.82 1.10 -5.84
N GLY A 179 10.93 1.63 -5.32
CA GLY A 179 10.97 2.54 -4.15
C GLY A 179 10.15 3.84 -4.25
N CYS A 180 9.56 4.15 -5.42
CA CYS A 180 8.61 5.25 -5.65
C CYS A 180 7.14 4.86 -5.47
N GLY A 181 6.82 3.56 -5.35
CA GLY A 181 5.45 3.04 -5.13
C GLY A 181 4.51 3.14 -6.34
N SER A 182 5.00 3.54 -7.52
CA SER A 182 4.21 3.62 -8.76
C SER A 182 4.34 2.42 -9.70
N SER A 183 5.20 1.43 -9.37
CA SER A 183 5.39 0.24 -10.21
C SER A 183 5.69 -1.00 -9.37
N HIS A 184 5.17 -2.14 -9.83
CA HIS A 184 5.32 -3.44 -9.16
C HIS A 184 5.63 -4.57 -10.16
N GLY A 185 6.22 -5.66 -9.69
CA GLY A 185 6.51 -6.87 -10.47
C GLY A 185 5.91 -8.13 -9.84
N TYR A 186 5.72 -9.18 -10.64
CA TYR A 186 5.15 -10.48 -10.25
C TYR A 186 6.15 -11.64 -10.44
#